data_AF-A0A962IC90-F1
#
_entry.id   AF-A0A962IC90-F1
#
_cell.length_a   1.000
_cell.length_b   1.000
_cell.length_c   1.000
_cell.angle_alpha   90.00
_cell.angle_beta   90.00
_cell.angle_gamma   90.00
#
_symmetry.space_group_name_H-M   'P 1'
#
loop_
_entity.id
_entity.type
_entity.pdbx_description
1 polymer ?
#
loop_
_entity_poly.entity_id
_entity_poly.type
_entity_poly.pdbx_seq_one_letter_code
_entity_poly.pdbx_strand_id
1 'polypeptide(L)'
;ASTYDEQIKYGWNYARLLAEGPSRAALVPGPLYRGMAEGKVVRFEEVTRCQPEIQDGLIAVMSDKILFVPELEGDGAQVLARPGFNVVATANLRDRGVHEMSSALKRRFNFETVHPIPDRAAELELVLRETRAALKDAAAPVEVERDVLGLLVTTFQDLRRGQTADGVVVDRPSSVMSTAE
;
A
#
# COMPACT_ATOMS: atom_id res chain seq x y z
N ALA A 1 -12.74 4.79 -3.42
CA ALA A 1 -12.15 5.55 -4.53
C ALA A 1 -11.81 4.56 -5.63
N SER A 2 -12.30 4.77 -6.85
CA SER A 2 -12.03 3.83 -7.95
C SER A 2 -10.68 4.18 -8.56
N THR A 3 -9.67 3.36 -8.31
CA THR A 3 -8.38 3.45 -9.02
C THR A 3 -8.55 2.80 -10.39
N TYR A 4 -8.27 3.55 -11.46
CA TYR A 4 -8.36 3.06 -12.83
C TYR A 4 -6.99 2.65 -13.37
N ASP A 5 -6.97 1.76 -14.36
CA ASP A 5 -5.74 1.25 -14.97
C ASP A 5 -4.86 2.39 -15.52
N GLU A 6 -5.51 3.42 -16.09
CA GLU A 6 -4.84 4.60 -16.64
C GLU A 6 -4.03 5.38 -15.60
N GLN A 7 -4.51 5.41 -14.36
CA GLN A 7 -3.83 6.10 -13.26
C GLN A 7 -2.59 5.36 -12.77
N ILE A 8 -2.47 4.06 -13.09
CA ILE A 8 -1.38 3.19 -12.67
C ILE A 8 -0.35 3.03 -13.79
N LYS A 9 -0.80 2.71 -15.00
CA LYS A 9 0.07 2.42 -16.15
C LYS A 9 0.37 3.70 -16.91
N TYR A 10 -0.59 4.19 -17.68
CA TYR A 10 -0.52 5.42 -18.48
C TYR A 10 -1.94 5.81 -18.92
N GLY A 11 -2.16 7.10 -19.14
CA GLY A 11 -3.38 7.63 -19.75
C GLY A 11 -3.07 8.52 -20.94
N TRP A 12 -4.05 9.30 -21.37
CA TRP A 12 -3.95 10.18 -22.53
C TRP A 12 -4.35 11.60 -22.22
N ASN A 13 -3.59 12.56 -22.76
CA ASN A 13 -4.06 13.94 -22.90
C ASN A 13 -5.05 13.97 -24.07
N TYR A 14 -6.34 13.95 -23.76
CA TYR A 14 -7.41 13.86 -24.76
C TYR A 14 -7.37 14.97 -25.82
N ALA A 15 -7.00 16.19 -25.45
CA ALA A 15 -6.91 17.28 -26.43
C ALA A 15 -5.85 16.98 -27.49
N ARG A 16 -4.68 16.49 -27.08
CA ARG A 16 -3.60 16.10 -28.00
C ARG A 16 -3.92 14.82 -28.74
N LEU A 17 -4.54 13.84 -28.08
CA LEU A 17 -4.96 12.59 -28.70
C LEU A 17 -5.93 12.83 -29.86
N LEU A 18 -6.90 13.74 -29.68
CA LEU A 18 -7.86 14.10 -30.73
C LEU A 18 -7.22 14.90 -31.88
N ALA A 19 -6.25 15.75 -31.57
CA ALA A 19 -5.61 16.61 -32.57
C ALA A 19 -4.50 15.90 -33.38
N GLU A 20 -3.70 15.07 -32.71
CA GLU A 20 -2.46 14.50 -33.25
C GLU A 20 -2.53 12.97 -33.40
N GLY A 21 -3.58 12.32 -32.88
CA GLY A 21 -3.68 10.87 -32.76
C GLY A 21 -2.83 10.31 -31.60
N PRO A 22 -2.80 8.97 -31.44
CA PRO A 22 -1.95 8.31 -30.45
C PRO A 22 -0.48 8.61 -30.69
N SER A 23 0.16 9.31 -29.76
CA SER A 23 1.57 9.67 -29.87
C SER A 23 2.21 9.78 -28.49
N ARG A 24 3.54 9.63 -28.42
CA ARG A 24 4.28 9.83 -27.14
C ARG A 24 4.00 11.19 -26.52
N ALA A 25 3.67 12.19 -27.33
CA ALA A 25 3.40 13.54 -26.88
C ALA A 25 1.98 13.69 -26.29
N ALA A 26 1.03 12.85 -26.73
CA ALA A 26 -0.31 12.74 -26.15
C ALA A 26 -0.33 11.80 -24.91
N LEU A 27 0.64 10.91 -24.76
CA LEU A 27 0.69 9.96 -23.65
C LEU A 27 0.99 10.66 -22.31
N VAL A 28 0.20 10.36 -21.29
CA VAL A 28 0.41 10.81 -19.91
C VAL A 28 0.94 9.61 -19.11
N PRO A 29 2.25 9.58 -18.76
CA PRO A 29 2.83 8.41 -18.13
C PRO A 29 2.34 8.27 -16.69
N GLY A 30 1.84 7.09 -16.33
CA GLY A 30 1.47 6.74 -14.95
C GLY A 30 2.68 6.33 -14.10
N PRO A 31 2.48 6.04 -12.80
CA PRO A 31 3.54 5.64 -11.89
C PRO A 31 4.34 4.42 -12.35
N LEU A 32 3.69 3.37 -12.89
CA LEU A 32 4.39 2.20 -13.41
C LEU A 32 5.23 2.54 -14.65
N TYR A 33 4.66 3.29 -15.60
CA TYR A 33 5.40 3.73 -16.78
C TYR A 33 6.67 4.47 -16.37
N ARG A 34 6.54 5.48 -15.49
CA ARG A 34 7.70 6.26 -15.01
C ARG A 34 8.69 5.38 -14.25
N GLY A 35 8.20 4.54 -13.35
CA GLY A 35 9.02 3.61 -12.60
C GLY A 35 9.87 2.72 -13.50
N MET A 36 9.26 2.14 -14.53
CA MET A 36 9.95 1.28 -15.50
C MET A 36 10.93 2.06 -16.36
N ALA A 37 10.48 3.17 -16.96
CA ALA A 37 11.30 3.99 -17.86
C ALA A 37 12.50 4.65 -17.15
N GLU A 38 12.39 4.90 -15.83
CA GLU A 38 13.42 5.57 -15.03
C GLU A 38 14.19 4.61 -14.11
N GLY A 39 13.80 3.34 -14.00
CA GLY A 39 14.46 2.36 -13.13
C GLY A 39 14.23 2.64 -11.64
N LYS A 40 13.03 3.08 -11.26
CA LYS A 40 12.68 3.48 -9.88
C LYS A 40 11.80 2.46 -9.17
N VAL A 41 11.85 2.47 -7.84
CA VAL A 41 10.88 1.74 -7.03
C VAL A 41 9.53 2.43 -7.10
N VAL A 42 8.48 1.67 -7.41
CA VAL A 42 7.09 2.12 -7.37
C VAL A 42 6.44 1.57 -6.11
N ARG A 43 5.93 2.48 -5.27
CA ARG A 43 5.17 2.13 -4.08
C ARG A 43 3.68 2.08 -4.42
N PHE A 44 3.04 0.94 -4.20
CA PHE A 44 1.61 0.74 -4.41
C PHE A 44 0.94 0.47 -3.06
N GLU A 45 0.34 1.50 -2.49
CA GLU A 45 -0.38 1.36 -1.22
C GLU A 45 -1.75 0.72 -1.41
N GLU A 46 -2.11 -0.18 -0.50
CA GLU A 46 -3.43 -0.83 -0.44
C GLU A 46 -3.87 -1.49 -1.76
N VAL A 47 -2.98 -2.28 -2.38
CA VAL A 47 -3.23 -2.92 -3.68
C VAL A 47 -4.52 -3.77 -3.69
N THR A 48 -4.90 -4.34 -2.55
CA THR A 48 -6.13 -5.14 -2.39
C THR A 48 -7.41 -4.31 -2.42
N ARG A 49 -7.35 -2.97 -2.36
CA ARG A 49 -8.54 -2.11 -2.59
C ARG A 49 -8.86 -1.89 -4.06
N CYS A 50 -7.95 -2.24 -4.97
CA CYS A 50 -8.19 -2.16 -6.42
C CYS A 50 -8.99 -3.37 -6.91
N GLN A 51 -9.76 -3.21 -7.99
CA GLN A 51 -10.44 -4.35 -8.63
C GLN A 51 -9.41 -5.39 -9.12
N PRO A 52 -9.73 -6.70 -9.13
CA PRO A 52 -8.79 -7.75 -9.52
C PRO A 52 -8.12 -7.52 -10.88
N GLU A 53 -8.86 -6.98 -11.86
CA GLU A 53 -8.37 -6.70 -13.21
C GLU A 53 -7.25 -5.66 -13.20
N ILE A 54 -7.34 -4.68 -12.30
CA ILE A 54 -6.33 -3.65 -12.11
C ILE A 54 -5.09 -4.24 -11.42
N GLN A 55 -5.30 -5.10 -10.42
CA GLN A 55 -4.21 -5.79 -9.72
C GLN A 55 -3.43 -6.70 -10.69
N ASP A 56 -4.14 -7.47 -11.53
CA ASP A 56 -3.55 -8.40 -12.49
C ASP A 56 -2.80 -7.68 -13.61
N GLY A 57 -3.07 -6.39 -13.83
CA GLY A 57 -2.24 -5.51 -14.67
C GLY A 57 -0.77 -5.44 -14.26
N LEU A 58 -0.44 -5.77 -12.99
CA LEU A 58 0.94 -5.85 -12.49
C LEU A 58 1.66 -7.13 -12.93
N ILE A 59 0.95 -8.18 -13.35
CA ILE A 59 1.56 -9.49 -13.63
C ILE A 59 2.61 -9.39 -14.73
N ALA A 60 2.27 -8.79 -15.88
CA ALA A 60 3.20 -8.64 -17.00
C ALA A 60 4.39 -7.75 -16.63
N VAL A 61 4.12 -6.63 -15.94
CA VAL A 61 5.15 -5.68 -15.49
C VAL A 61 6.12 -6.33 -14.50
N MET A 62 5.65 -7.20 -13.62
CA MET A 62 6.50 -7.86 -12.63
C MET A 62 7.22 -9.09 -13.18
N SER A 63 6.59 -9.82 -14.11
CA SER A 63 7.12 -11.06 -14.70
C SER A 63 8.11 -10.75 -15.82
N ASP A 64 7.62 -10.09 -16.88
CA ASP A 64 8.35 -9.93 -18.13
C ASP A 64 9.12 -8.61 -18.15
N LYS A 65 8.84 -7.71 -17.20
CA LYS A 65 9.41 -6.36 -17.14
C LYS A 65 9.06 -5.52 -18.37
N ILE A 66 7.86 -5.75 -18.92
CA ILE A 66 7.31 -5.07 -20.09
C ILE A 66 5.96 -4.45 -19.72
N LEU A 67 5.75 -3.21 -20.16
CA LEU A 67 4.47 -2.53 -20.18
C LEU A 67 4.11 -2.20 -21.63
N PHE A 68 3.04 -2.79 -22.14
CA PHE A 68 2.57 -2.54 -23.50
C PHE A 68 1.79 -1.23 -23.58
N VAL A 69 2.01 -0.49 -24.66
CA VAL A 69 1.27 0.70 -25.07
C VAL A 69 0.83 0.49 -26.52
N PRO A 70 -0.13 -0.42 -26.78
CA PRO A 70 -0.44 -0.91 -28.12
C PRO A 70 -0.94 0.19 -29.06
N GLU A 71 -1.40 1.33 -28.54
CA GLU A 71 -1.82 2.47 -29.33
C GLU A 71 -0.64 3.22 -29.98
N LEU A 72 0.60 3.01 -29.53
CA LEU A 72 1.80 3.59 -30.11
C LEU A 72 2.46 2.64 -31.13
N GLU A 73 3.09 3.20 -32.15
CA GLU A 73 3.84 2.44 -33.16
C GLU A 73 5.32 2.27 -32.81
N GLY A 74 5.95 1.22 -33.37
CA GLY A 74 7.39 0.96 -33.29
C GLY A 74 7.92 0.85 -31.85
N ASP A 75 9.07 1.46 -31.58
CA ASP A 75 9.71 1.48 -30.26
C ASP A 75 8.88 2.22 -29.18
N GLY A 76 7.76 2.85 -29.56
CA GLY A 76 6.79 3.43 -28.63
C GLY A 76 5.80 2.43 -28.06
N ALA A 77 5.61 1.28 -28.72
CA ALA A 77 4.56 0.31 -28.41
C ALA A 77 4.77 -0.44 -27.08
N GLN A 78 5.95 -0.30 -26.48
CA GLN A 78 6.28 -0.94 -25.21
C GLN A 78 7.29 -0.12 -24.41
N VAL A 79 7.23 -0.28 -23.10
CA VAL A 79 8.23 0.21 -22.15
C VAL A 79 8.88 -0.99 -21.49
N LEU A 80 10.20 -1.09 -21.65
CA LEU A 80 11.02 -2.06 -20.93
C LEU A 80 11.49 -1.45 -19.62
N ALA A 81 11.47 -2.23 -18.54
CA ALA A 81 11.96 -1.76 -17.26
C ALA A 81 13.48 -1.58 -17.30
N ARG A 82 13.96 -0.40 -16.89
CA ARG A 82 15.38 -0.16 -16.65
C ARG A 82 15.83 -0.82 -15.34
N PRO A 83 17.12 -1.18 -15.21
CA PRO A 83 17.69 -1.62 -13.94
C PRO A 83 17.34 -0.65 -12.81
N GLY A 84 16.95 -1.20 -11.65
CA GLY A 84 16.47 -0.45 -10.49
C GLY A 84 14.95 -0.46 -10.31
N PHE A 85 14.17 -0.75 -11.36
CA PHE A 85 12.72 -0.86 -11.24
C PHE A 85 12.29 -2.04 -10.36
N ASN A 86 11.50 -1.74 -9.33
CA ASN A 86 10.83 -2.73 -8.48
C ASN A 86 9.49 -2.18 -7.97
N VAL A 87 8.61 -3.07 -7.53
CA VAL A 87 7.33 -2.69 -6.93
C VAL A 87 7.33 -3.10 -5.46
N VAL A 88 6.98 -2.17 -4.58
CA VAL A 88 6.70 -2.43 -3.17
C VAL A 88 5.23 -2.14 -2.95
N ALA A 89 4.47 -3.14 -2.50
CA ALA A 89 3.04 -2.99 -2.32
C ALA A 89 2.64 -3.25 -0.86
N THR A 90 1.64 -2.51 -0.37
CA THR A 90 0.98 -2.83 0.90
C THR A 90 -0.39 -3.44 0.61
N ALA A 91 -0.78 -4.40 1.44
CA ALA A 91 -2.03 -5.12 1.30
C ALA A 91 -2.61 -5.40 2.67
N ASN A 92 -3.87 -5.00 2.89
CA ASN A 92 -4.62 -5.48 4.03
C ASN A 92 -5.52 -6.63 3.55
N LEU A 93 -5.26 -7.84 4.06
CA LEU A 93 -5.94 -9.06 3.64
C LEU A 93 -7.22 -9.35 4.45
N ARG A 94 -7.50 -8.58 5.51
CA ARG A 94 -8.57 -8.85 6.47
C ARG A 94 -9.66 -7.79 6.51
N ASP A 95 -9.46 -6.67 5.82
CA ASP A 95 -10.43 -5.58 5.79
C ASP A 95 -11.69 -5.94 4.98
N ARG A 96 -12.83 -5.36 5.36
CA ARG A 96 -14.03 -5.43 4.54
C ARG A 96 -13.86 -4.57 3.28
N GLY A 97 -14.34 -5.08 2.14
CA GLY A 97 -14.29 -4.36 0.86
C GLY A 97 -12.94 -4.45 0.14
N VAL A 98 -12.11 -5.43 0.49
CA VAL A 98 -10.90 -5.76 -0.27
C VAL A 98 -11.15 -6.89 -1.25
N HIS A 99 -10.41 -6.87 -2.35
CA HIS A 99 -10.40 -7.91 -3.37
C HIS A 99 -9.23 -8.86 -3.13
N GLU A 100 -9.51 -10.16 -3.21
CA GLU A 100 -8.47 -11.18 -3.07
C GLU A 100 -7.52 -11.13 -4.29
N MET A 101 -6.21 -11.12 -4.03
CA MET A 101 -5.21 -11.24 -5.09
C MET A 101 -5.28 -12.61 -5.78
N SER A 102 -5.15 -12.60 -7.11
CA SER A 102 -5.03 -13.82 -7.91
C SER A 102 -3.81 -14.64 -7.48
N SER A 103 -3.85 -15.96 -7.67
CA SER A 103 -2.73 -16.84 -7.38
C SER A 103 -1.49 -16.51 -8.23
N ALA A 104 -1.71 -16.02 -9.45
CA ALA A 104 -0.66 -15.55 -10.35
C ALA A 104 0.04 -14.32 -9.77
N LEU A 105 -0.70 -13.33 -9.29
CA LEU A 105 -0.13 -12.12 -8.70
C LEU A 105 0.60 -12.40 -7.39
N LYS A 106 0.01 -13.23 -6.51
CA LYS A 106 0.66 -13.65 -5.25
C LYS A 106 2.05 -14.25 -5.52
N ARG A 107 2.21 -15.07 -6.55
CA ARG A 107 3.52 -15.67 -6.91
C ARG A 107 4.58 -14.68 -7.41
N ARG A 108 4.22 -13.42 -7.68
CA ARG A 108 5.15 -12.37 -8.12
C ARG A 108 5.64 -11.48 -6.98
N PHE A 109 5.01 -11.57 -5.81
CA PHE A 109 5.44 -10.84 -4.62
C PHE A 109 6.19 -11.75 -3.64
N ASN A 110 7.20 -11.18 -2.99
CA ASN A 110 7.68 -11.67 -1.70
C ASN A 110 6.81 -11.02 -0.63
N PHE A 111 6.24 -11.82 0.27
CA PHE A 111 5.37 -11.33 1.33
C PHE A 111 6.14 -11.18 2.63
N GLU A 112 6.03 -10.01 3.23
CA GLU A 112 6.45 -9.75 4.61
C GLU A 112 5.22 -9.34 5.41
N THR A 113 4.97 -10.04 6.53
CA THR A 113 3.83 -9.73 7.41
C THR A 113 4.33 -8.91 8.59
N VAL A 114 3.86 -7.67 8.69
CA VAL A 114 4.15 -6.84 9.85
C VAL A 114 3.23 -7.27 10.99
N HIS A 115 3.80 -7.94 11.99
CA HIS A 115 3.07 -8.35 13.18
C HIS A 115 3.00 -7.21 14.21
N PRO A 116 1.94 -7.17 15.05
CA PRO A 116 1.91 -6.31 16.22
C PRO A 116 3.13 -6.49 17.13
N ILE A 117 3.54 -5.42 17.83
CA ILE A 117 4.68 -5.46 18.74
C ILE A 117 4.32 -6.35 19.95
N PRO A 118 5.02 -7.47 20.19
CA PRO A 118 4.66 -8.40 21.26
C PRO A 118 5.10 -7.92 22.64
N ASP A 119 6.19 -7.15 22.71
CA ASP A 119 6.69 -6.57 23.95
C ASP A 119 5.92 -5.29 24.30
N ARG A 120 5.21 -5.33 25.42
CA ARG A 120 4.42 -4.20 25.94
C ARG A 120 5.30 -2.98 26.22
N ALA A 121 6.52 -3.18 26.73
CA ALA A 121 7.40 -2.05 27.04
C ALA A 121 7.82 -1.32 25.76
N ALA A 122 8.28 -2.07 24.75
CA ALA A 122 8.60 -1.53 23.44
C ALA A 122 7.40 -0.87 22.74
N GLU A 123 6.21 -1.49 22.82
CA GLU A 123 4.98 -0.92 22.25
C GLU A 123 4.60 0.41 22.93
N LEU A 124 4.67 0.47 24.26
CA LEU A 124 4.38 1.71 25.00
C LEU A 124 5.38 2.82 24.68
N GLU A 125 6.68 2.51 24.58
CA GLU A 125 7.70 3.49 24.18
C GLU A 125 7.43 4.04 22.78
N LEU A 126 7.03 3.18 21.84
CA LEU A 126 6.65 3.60 20.49
C LEU A 126 5.43 4.53 20.54
N VAL A 127 4.33 4.10 21.16
CA VAL A 127 3.09 4.89 21.23
C VAL A 127 3.32 6.23 21.91
N LEU A 128 4.09 6.26 23.01
CA LEU A 128 4.44 7.50 23.71
C LEU A 128 5.24 8.45 22.81
N ARG A 129 6.22 7.93 22.06
CA ARG A 129 7.03 8.73 21.14
C ARG A 129 6.18 9.32 20.02
N GLU A 130 5.38 8.50 19.34
CA GLU A 130 4.56 8.94 18.20
C GLU A 130 3.45 9.91 18.65
N THR A 131 2.84 9.68 19.81
CA THR A 131 1.81 10.57 20.36
C THR A 131 2.40 11.93 20.72
N ARG A 132 3.59 11.97 21.33
CA ARG A 132 4.29 13.24 21.62
C ARG A 132 4.67 13.99 20.34
N ALA A 133 5.13 13.28 19.31
CA ALA A 133 5.44 13.89 18.02
C ALA A 133 4.18 14.50 17.38
N ALA A 134 3.08 13.75 17.34
CA ALA A 134 1.80 14.23 16.80
C ALA A 134 1.25 15.46 17.55
N LEU A 135 1.32 15.46 18.88
CA LEU A 135 0.87 16.61 19.69
C LEU A 135 1.74 17.86 19.47
N LYS A 136 3.05 17.66 19.31
CA LYS A 136 3.97 18.75 18.98
C LYS A 136 3.64 19.35 17.62
N ASP A 137 3.43 18.52 16.61
CA ASP A 137 3.07 18.97 15.26
C ASP A 137 1.70 19.68 15.23
N ALA A 138 0.77 19.25 16.08
CA ALA A 138 -0.53 19.89 16.26
C ALA A 138 -0.52 21.15 17.16
N ALA A 139 0.63 21.51 17.75
CA ALA A 139 0.77 22.58 18.75
C ALA A 139 -0.23 22.46 19.92
N ALA A 140 -0.60 21.23 20.28
CA ALA A 140 -1.56 20.97 21.34
C ALA A 140 -0.87 21.06 22.72
N PRO A 141 -1.39 21.87 23.67
CA PRO A 141 -0.80 22.03 25.00
C PRO A 141 -1.23 20.90 25.95
N VAL A 142 -1.12 19.66 25.49
CA VAL A 142 -1.51 18.46 26.25
C VAL A 142 -0.26 17.65 26.56
N GLU A 143 -0.02 17.37 27.84
CA GLU A 143 0.96 16.38 28.26
C GLU A 143 0.28 15.02 28.39
N VAL A 144 0.90 14.00 27.80
CA VAL A 144 0.37 12.63 27.85
C VAL A 144 1.07 11.86 28.95
N GLU A 145 0.28 11.46 29.93
CA GLU A 145 0.73 10.62 31.04
C GLU A 145 1.02 9.21 30.55
N ARG A 146 2.19 8.70 30.93
CA ARG A 146 2.66 7.36 30.56
C ARG A 146 1.70 6.27 31.03
N ASP A 147 1.10 6.43 32.19
CA ASP A 147 0.21 5.42 32.79
C ASP A 147 -1.10 5.27 32.00
N VAL A 148 -1.64 6.36 31.47
CA VAL A 148 -2.84 6.35 30.61
C VAL A 148 -2.56 5.58 29.33
N LEU A 149 -1.46 5.87 28.65
CA LEU A 149 -1.03 5.09 27.48
C LEU A 149 -0.71 3.64 27.84
N GLY A 150 -0.12 3.42 29.01
CA GLY A 150 0.19 2.09 29.53
C GLY A 150 -1.06 1.24 29.73
N LEU A 151 -2.18 1.84 30.16
CA LEU A 151 -3.48 1.18 30.23
C LEU A 151 -4.02 0.87 28.84
N LEU A 152 -4.02 1.84 27.92
CA LEU A 152 -4.50 1.65 26.55
C LEU A 152 -3.74 0.52 25.83
N VAL A 153 -2.40 0.55 25.87
CA VAL A 153 -1.57 -0.51 25.26
C VAL A 153 -1.91 -1.88 25.83
N THR A 154 -2.11 -2.00 27.15
CA THR A 154 -2.55 -3.26 27.76
C THR A 154 -3.91 -3.69 27.22
N THR A 155 -4.90 -2.79 27.19
CA THR A 155 -6.24 -3.08 26.69
C THR A 155 -6.21 -3.59 25.25
N PHE A 156 -5.45 -2.94 24.36
CA PHE A 156 -5.31 -3.37 22.96
C PHE A 156 -4.58 -4.72 22.84
N GLN A 157 -3.57 -4.98 23.67
CA GLN A 157 -2.93 -6.30 23.72
C GLN A 157 -3.90 -7.40 24.18
N ASP A 158 -4.68 -7.14 25.22
CA ASP A 158 -5.65 -8.09 25.77
C ASP A 158 -6.75 -8.39 24.75
N LEU A 159 -7.27 -7.36 24.06
CA LEU A 159 -8.26 -7.52 22.99
C LEU A 159 -7.69 -8.31 21.80
N ARG A 160 -6.44 -8.07 21.40
CA ARG A 160 -5.76 -8.87 20.35
C ARG A 160 -5.59 -10.33 20.77
N ARG A 161 -5.20 -10.56 22.02
CA ARG A 161 -4.98 -11.90 22.59
C ARG A 161 -6.29 -12.58 22.96
N GLY A 162 -7.41 -11.85 23.05
CA GLY A 162 -8.69 -12.35 23.53
C GLY A 162 -8.65 -12.82 24.99
N GLN A 163 -7.66 -12.36 25.75
CA GLN A 163 -7.47 -12.75 27.13
C GLN A 163 -6.58 -11.71 27.83
N THR A 164 -6.93 -11.38 29.07
CA THR A 164 -6.09 -10.53 29.94
C THR A 164 -4.92 -11.31 30.52
N ALA A 165 -3.94 -10.60 31.09
CA ALA A 165 -2.83 -11.22 31.84
C ALA A 165 -3.32 -12.12 33.01
N ASP A 166 -4.45 -11.77 33.63
CA ASP A 166 -5.06 -12.52 34.73
C ASP A 166 -5.94 -13.69 34.26
N GLY A 167 -5.97 -13.94 32.94
CA GLY A 167 -6.67 -15.09 32.35
C GLY A 167 -8.14 -14.85 32.03
N VAL A 168 -8.66 -13.64 32.21
CA VAL A 168 -10.05 -13.30 31.87
C VAL A 168 -10.21 -13.30 30.35
N VAL A 169 -11.17 -14.06 29.83
CA VAL A 169 -11.46 -14.10 28.39
C VAL A 169 -12.08 -12.80 27.95
N VAL A 170 -11.58 -12.26 26.84
CA VAL A 170 -12.05 -11.00 26.23
C VAL A 170 -12.45 -11.29 24.79
N ASP A 171 -13.57 -10.74 24.35
CA ASP A 171 -13.99 -10.87 22.96
C ASP A 171 -12.99 -10.22 22.01
N ARG A 172 -12.49 -11.00 21.05
CA ARG A 172 -11.57 -10.50 20.03
C ARG A 172 -12.35 -9.71 18.98
N PRO A 173 -11.97 -8.47 18.68
CA PRO A 173 -12.55 -7.72 17.57
C PRO A 173 -12.38 -8.45 16.24
N SER A 174 -13.36 -8.27 15.36
CA SER A 174 -13.32 -8.86 14.01
C SER A 174 -12.39 -8.10 13.06
N SER A 175 -12.06 -6.85 13.35
CA SER A 175 -11.04 -6.07 12.65
C SER A 175 -9.65 -6.37 13.21
N VAL A 176 -8.63 -6.20 12.36
CA VAL A 176 -7.24 -6.15 12.84
C VAL A 176 -7.10 -4.94 13.77
N MET A 177 -6.24 -5.06 14.80
CA MET A 177 -5.83 -3.93 15.65
C MET A 177 -4.32 -3.88 15.63
N SER A 178 -3.76 -3.14 14.69
CA SER A 178 -2.31 -2.91 14.65
C SER A 178 -1.90 -1.88 15.71
N THR A 179 -0.62 -1.78 16.03
CA THR A 179 -0.09 -0.69 16.88
C THR A 179 -0.20 0.68 16.20
N ALA A 180 -0.38 0.71 14.87
CA ALA A 180 -0.51 1.94 14.09
C ALA A 180 -1.95 2.45 13.99
N GLU A 181 -2.95 1.65 14.40
CA GLU A 181 -4.35 2.05 14.53
C GLU A 181 -4.63 2.57 15.95
#